data_AF-A0A843AQZ3-F1
#
_entry.id   AF-A0A843AQZ3-F1
#
_cell.length_a   1.000
_cell.length_b   1.000
_cell.length_c   1.000
_cell.angle_alpha   90.00
_cell.angle_beta   90.00
_cell.angle_gamma   90.00
#
_symmetry.space_group_name_H-M   'P 1'
#
loop_
_entity.id
_entity.type
_entity.pdbx_description
1 polymer ?
#
loop_
_entity_poly.entity_id
_entity_poly.type
_entity_poly.pdbx_seq_one_letter_code
_entity_poly.pdbx_strand_id
1 'polypeptide(L)'
;MTAKVYFRGQEAYFDEDNNIWKFTSDDSPVNKYVNIVCPKCMKKMKEDEVDNCIGRLPGVKHACCGHGVKQGYIIFENGIKLTFEDLKVEK
;
A
#
# COMPACT_ATOMS: atom_id res chain seq x y z
N MET A 1 12.52 3.19 22.53
CA MET A 1 11.36 3.68 21.74
C MET A 1 11.43 2.96 20.41
N THR A 2 10.52 2.03 20.14
CA THR A 2 10.57 1.19 18.94
C THR A 2 10.19 2.01 17.71
N ALA A 3 11.05 2.06 16.69
CA ALA A 3 10.72 2.76 15.45
C ALA A 3 9.49 2.13 14.76
N LYS A 4 8.58 2.95 14.25
CA LYS A 4 7.35 2.52 13.57
C LYS A 4 7.31 3.01 12.13
N VAL A 5 6.82 2.17 11.22
CA VAL A 5 6.61 2.49 9.79
C VAL A 5 5.31 1.87 9.30
N TYR A 6 4.82 2.34 8.14
CA TYR A 6 3.70 1.70 7.44
C TYR A 6 4.19 1.05 6.17
N PHE A 7 4.04 -0.28 6.08
CA PHE A 7 4.37 -1.06 4.89
C PHE A 7 3.07 -1.52 4.21
N ARG A 8 2.82 -1.05 2.98
CA ARG A 8 1.60 -1.32 2.21
C ARG A 8 0.29 -1.17 3.01
N GLY A 9 0.23 -0.16 3.88
CA GLY A 9 -0.95 0.16 4.68
C GLY A 9 -1.08 -0.61 6.00
N GLN A 10 -0.13 -1.47 6.35
CA GLN A 10 -0.06 -2.13 7.66
C GLN A 10 1.06 -1.50 8.50
N GLU A 11 0.79 -1.29 9.79
CA GLU A 11 1.79 -0.79 10.73
C GLU A 11 2.81 -1.89 11.04
N ALA A 12 4.09 -1.52 11.00
CA ALA A 12 5.21 -2.37 11.35
C ALA A 12 6.10 -1.65 12.37
N TYR A 13 6.67 -2.42 13.28
CA TYR A 13 7.63 -1.95 14.27
C TYR A 13 8.98 -2.63 14.05
N PHE A 14 10.04 -1.95 14.45
CA PHE A 14 11.40 -2.48 14.38
C PHE A 14 11.75 -3.25 15.64
N ASP A 15 11.90 -4.56 15.55
CA ASP A 15 12.39 -5.39 16.64
C ASP A 15 13.92 -5.23 16.75
N GLU A 16 14.37 -4.48 17.76
CA GLU A 16 15.80 -4.20 18.00
C GLU A 16 16.58 -5.46 18.42
N ASP A 17 15.94 -6.40 19.10
CA ASP A 17 16.58 -7.63 19.59
C ASP A 17 16.94 -8.57 18.43
N ASN A 18 16.08 -8.61 17.41
CA ASN A 18 16.23 -9.47 16.24
C ASN A 18 16.69 -8.72 14.98
N ASN A 19 16.79 -7.39 15.03
CA ASN A 19 17.17 -6.52 13.91
C ASN A 19 16.28 -6.72 12.66
N ILE A 20 14.97 -6.90 12.87
CA ILE A 20 13.98 -7.16 11.81
C ILE A 20 12.73 -6.29 11.98
N TRP A 21 12.10 -5.94 10.86
CA TRP A 21 10.78 -5.31 10.86
C TRP A 21 9.69 -6.36 11.02
N LYS A 22 8.74 -6.15 11.92
CA LYS A 22 7.57 -7.01 12.17
C LYS A 22 6.27 -6.22 12.04
N PHE A 23 5.23 -6.84 11.50
CA PHE A 23 3.89 -6.25 11.50
C PHE A 23 3.28 -6.24 12.90
N THR A 24 2.60 -5.16 13.27
CA THR A 24 1.90 -5.08 14.56
C THR A 24 0.65 -5.96 14.64
N SER A 25 0.15 -6.44 13.49
CA SER A 25 -1.06 -7.27 13.43
C SER A 25 -0.84 -8.69 13.91
N ASP A 26 0.32 -9.28 13.61
CA ASP A 26 0.57 -10.72 13.77
C ASP A 26 2.06 -11.06 14.03
N ASP A 27 2.90 -10.07 14.34
CA ASP A 27 4.34 -10.19 14.62
C ASP A 27 5.19 -10.87 13.53
N SER A 28 4.62 -10.99 12.34
CA SER A 28 5.27 -11.64 11.21
C SER A 28 6.31 -10.71 10.56
N PRO A 29 7.45 -11.26 10.09
CA PRO A 29 8.54 -10.44 9.56
C PRO A 29 8.21 -9.86 8.19
N VAL A 30 8.40 -8.55 8.03
CA VAL A 30 8.08 -7.79 6.81
C VAL A 30 8.80 -8.34 5.57
N ASN A 31 9.99 -8.93 5.72
CA ASN A 31 10.74 -9.49 4.60
C ASN A 31 10.10 -10.73 3.95
N LYS A 32 9.19 -11.43 4.64
CA LYS A 32 8.47 -12.59 4.10
C LYS A 32 7.21 -12.21 3.34
N TYR A 33 6.91 -10.92 3.22
CA TYR A 33 5.62 -10.45 2.73
C TYR A 33 5.53 -10.25 1.22
N VAL A 34 5.41 -11.41 0.57
CA VAL A 34 4.73 -11.60 -0.70
C VAL A 34 3.21 -11.74 -0.49
N ASN A 35 2.70 -11.70 0.75
CA ASN A 35 1.35 -12.17 1.11
C ASN A 35 0.46 -11.14 1.84
N ILE A 36 0.73 -9.84 1.75
CA ILE A 36 -0.13 -8.84 2.43
C ILE A 36 -1.47 -8.77 1.71
N VAL A 37 -2.53 -9.00 2.48
CA VAL A 37 -3.90 -8.75 2.05
C VAL A 37 -4.17 -7.26 2.23
N CYS A 38 -4.56 -6.58 1.15
CA CYS A 38 -4.91 -5.16 1.23
C CYS A 38 -6.11 -4.97 2.18
N PRO A 39 -6.03 -4.09 3.20
CA PRO A 39 -7.10 -3.94 4.19
C PRO A 39 -8.40 -3.37 3.60
N LYS A 40 -8.37 -2.81 2.39
CA LYS A 40 -9.55 -2.23 1.73
C LYS A 40 -10.25 -3.16 0.75
N CYS A 41 -9.50 -3.86 -0.10
CA CYS A 41 -10.08 -4.76 -1.11
C CYS A 41 -10.01 -6.23 -0.71
N MET A 42 -9.32 -6.55 0.39
CA MET A 42 -9.12 -7.91 0.90
C MET A 42 -8.47 -8.87 -0.11
N LYS A 43 -7.80 -8.34 -1.15
CA LYS A 43 -7.06 -9.15 -2.12
C LYS A 43 -5.59 -9.24 -1.75
N LYS A 44 -5.03 -10.42 -2.01
CA LYS A 44 -3.61 -10.73 -1.91
C LYS A 44 -2.89 -10.23 -3.16
N MET A 45 -1.77 -9.53 -2.99
CA MET A 45 -0.87 -9.23 -4.12
C MET A 45 0.12 -10.38 -4.28
N LYS A 46 0.40 -10.81 -5.51
CA LYS A 46 1.59 -11.63 -5.80
C LYS A 46 2.80 -10.70 -6.00
N GLU A 47 4.00 -11.26 -5.86
CA GLU A 47 5.28 -10.54 -5.89
C GLU A 47 5.43 -9.56 -7.07
N ASP A 48 4.96 -9.99 -8.25
CA ASP A 48 5.07 -9.24 -9.51
C ASP A 48 3.75 -8.61 -10.00
N GLU A 49 2.70 -8.64 -9.18
CA GLU A 49 1.40 -8.08 -9.58
C GLU A 49 1.28 -6.60 -9.19
N VAL A 50 0.85 -5.79 -10.17
CA VAL A 50 0.39 -4.41 -9.95
C VAL A 50 -0.80 -4.36 -8.99
N ASP A 51 -1.04 -3.21 -8.35
CA ASP A 51 -2.13 -3.02 -7.40
C ASP A 51 -3.47 -3.54 -7.96
N ASN A 52 -4.10 -4.48 -7.24
CA ASN A 52 -5.31 -5.14 -7.71
C ASN A 52 -6.55 -4.23 -7.75
N CYS A 53 -6.52 -3.08 -7.08
CA CYS A 53 -7.62 -2.13 -7.07
C CYS A 53 -7.55 -1.22 -8.30
N ILE A 54 -6.36 -0.70 -8.62
CA ILE A 54 -6.21 0.40 -9.60
C ILE A 54 -5.01 0.28 -10.54
N GLY A 55 -4.20 -0.78 -10.42
CA GLY A 55 -2.96 -0.96 -11.17
C GLY A 55 -3.11 -1.33 -12.66
N ARG A 56 -4.33 -1.56 -13.14
CA ARG A 56 -4.64 -1.92 -14.54
C ARG A 56 -5.65 -0.98 -15.21
N LEU A 57 -5.79 0.24 -14.70
CA LEU A 57 -6.68 1.22 -15.30
C LEU A 57 -6.16 1.66 -16.69
N PRO A 58 -6.99 1.71 -17.75
CA PRO A 58 -6.57 2.18 -19.07
C PRO A 58 -6.05 3.63 -19.03
N GLY A 59 -4.95 3.90 -19.75
CA GLY A 59 -4.33 5.24 -19.81
C GLY A 59 -3.61 5.69 -18.54
N VAL A 60 -3.47 4.79 -17.55
CA VAL A 60 -2.79 5.06 -16.27
C VAL A 60 -1.37 4.51 -16.29
N LYS A 61 -0.41 5.39 -16.03
CA LYS A 61 1.01 5.06 -15.93
C LYS A 61 1.37 4.51 -14.55
N HIS A 62 0.88 5.14 -13.49
CA HIS A 62 1.06 4.69 -12.10
C HIS A 62 -0.19 4.99 -11.27
N ALA A 63 -0.54 4.09 -10.37
CA ALA A 63 -1.60 4.35 -9.41
C ALA A 63 -1.30 3.69 -8.08
N CYS A 64 -1.58 4.42 -6.99
CA CYS A 64 -1.50 3.91 -5.63
C CYS A 64 -2.80 4.23 -4.90
N CYS A 65 -3.45 3.21 -4.35
CA CYS A 65 -4.69 3.40 -3.59
C CYS A 65 -4.45 4.03 -2.20
N GLY A 66 -3.18 4.32 -1.88
CA GLY A 66 -2.76 4.79 -0.56
C GLY A 66 -2.76 3.69 0.51
N HIS A 67 -3.16 2.46 0.14
CA HIS A 67 -3.34 1.32 1.02
C HIS A 67 -4.15 1.63 2.29
N GLY A 68 -5.06 2.60 2.23
CA GLY A 68 -5.89 3.01 3.36
C GLY A 68 -5.20 3.82 4.47
N VAL A 69 -3.89 4.07 4.36
CA VAL A 69 -3.11 4.84 5.35
C VAL A 69 -2.58 6.14 4.77
N LYS A 70 -2.15 6.12 3.51
CA LYS A 70 -1.63 7.28 2.80
C LYS A 70 -2.68 7.80 1.82
N GLN A 71 -2.46 9.02 1.35
CA GLN A 71 -3.25 9.58 0.26
C GLN A 71 -3.01 8.79 -1.04
N GLY A 72 -4.10 8.41 -1.69
CA GLY A 72 -4.06 7.74 -2.99
C GLY A 72 -3.82 8.73 -4.13
N TYR A 73 -3.25 8.24 -5.23
CA TYR A 73 -3.00 9.01 -6.44
C TYR A 73 -3.11 8.16 -7.70
N ILE A 74 -3.33 8.84 -8.83
CA ILE A 74 -3.25 8.29 -10.18
C ILE A 74 -2.41 9.25 -11.03
N ILE A 75 -1.47 8.69 -11.79
CA ILE A 75 -0.65 9.38 -12.79
C ILE A 75 -1.00 8.78 -14.15
N PHE A 76 -1.52 9.59 -15.05
CA PHE A 76 -1.87 9.19 -16.41
C PHE A 76 -0.65 9.26 -17.35
N GLU A 77 -0.73 8.55 -18.47
CA GLU A 77 0.33 8.55 -19.49
C GLU A 77 0.58 9.93 -20.09
N ASN A 78 -0.46 10.77 -20.15
CA ASN A 78 -0.38 12.16 -20.62
C ASN A 78 0.21 13.15 -19.59
N GLY A 79 0.67 12.65 -18.42
CA GLY A 79 1.28 13.47 -17.38
C GLY A 79 0.32 14.10 -16.38
N ILE A 80 -1.00 13.93 -16.53
CA ILE A 80 -1.98 14.38 -15.53
C ILE A 80 -1.80 13.57 -14.25
N LYS A 81 -1.80 14.26 -13.10
CA LYS A 81 -1.80 13.66 -11.77
C LYS A 81 -3.11 14.01 -11.07
N LEU A 82 -3.83 12.99 -10.61
CA LEU A 82 -4.97 13.14 -9.71
C LEU A 82 -4.56 12.63 -8.33
N THR A 83 -4.83 13.41 -7.29
CA THR A 83 -4.81 12.91 -5.92
C THR A 83 -6.23 12.70 -5.43
N PHE A 84 -6.42 11.78 -4.48
CA PHE A 84 -7.77 11.49 -3.97
C PHE A 84 -8.35 12.59 -3.06
N GLU A 85 -7.57 13.63 -2.73
CA GLU A 85 -8.08 14.85 -2.06
C GLU A 85 -8.78 15.79 -3.05
N ASP A 86 -8.33 15.80 -4.30
CA ASP A 86 -8.88 16.66 -5.36
C ASP A 86 -10.23 16.14 -5.87
N LEU A 87 -10.62 14.93 -5.49
CA LEU A 87 -11.84 14.26 -5.93
C LEU A 87 -12.96 14.46 -4.92
N LYS A 88 -14.01 15.20 -5.32
CA LYS A 88 -15.30 15.14 -4.62
C LYS A 88 -15.93 13.79 -4.92
N VAL A 89 -16.04 12.94 -3.91
CA VAL A 89 -16.80 11.69 -4.03
C VAL A 89 -18.28 12.06 -3.93
N GLU A 90 -18.95 12.12 -5.07
CA GLU A 90 -20.42 12.13 -5.10
C GLU A 90 -20.90 10.69 -4.83
N LYS A 91 -21.80 10.56 -3.84
CA LYS A 91 -22.45 9.30 -3.48
C LYS A 91 -23.77 9.16 -4.21
#